data_AF-A0A7X3Q2X5-F1
#
_entry.id   AF-A0A7X3Q2X5-F1
#
_cell.length_a   1.000
_cell.length_b   1.000
_cell.length_c   1.000
_cell.angle_alpha   90.00
_cell.angle_beta   90.00
_cell.angle_gamma   90.00
#
_symmetry.space_group_name_H-M   'P 1'
#
loop_
_entity.id
_entity.type
_entity.pdbx_description
1 polymer ?
#
loop_
_entity_poly.entity_id
_entity_poly.type
_entity_poly.pdbx_seq_one_letter_code
_entity_poly.pdbx_strand_id
1 'polypeptide(L)' 'MNNRPLEGVRVADFGWILAGPYATAWLGSLGAEVIRIESQSRLDFHRQNLGAGADGQPGINRGAVFN' A
#
# COMPACT_ATOMS: atom_id res chain seq x y z
N MET A 1 -16.29 -20.89 0.14
CA MET A 1 -14.82 -20.78 0.18
C MET A 1 -14.44 -19.60 -0.68
N ASN A 2 -13.94 -18.52 -0.08
CA ASN A 2 -13.66 -17.28 -0.80
C ASN A 2 -12.21 -17.33 -1.33
N ASN A 3 -11.95 -18.29 -2.22
CA ASN A 3 -10.61 -18.71 -2.63
C ASN A 3 -9.96 -17.66 -3.55
N ARG A 4 -9.49 -16.55 -2.97
CA ARG A 4 -8.82 -15.51 -3.73
C ARG A 4 -7.48 -16.05 -4.26
N PRO A 5 -7.05 -15.71 -5.49
CA PRO A 5 -5.89 -16.34 -6.12
C PRO A 5 -4.58 -16.29 -5.31
N LEU A 6 -4.42 -15.29 -4.44
CA LEU A 6 -3.23 -15.10 -3.59
C LEU A 6 -3.56 -15.17 -2.09
N GLU A 7 -4.67 -15.80 -1.71
CA GLU A 7 -5.00 -16.01 -0.30
C GLU A 7 -3.85 -16.76 0.43
N GLY A 8 -3.44 -16.25 1.59
CA GLY A 8 -2.35 -16.80 2.39
C GLY A 8 -0.94 -16.39 1.95
N VAL A 9 -0.78 -15.66 0.84
CA VAL A 9 0.51 -15.10 0.40
C VAL A 9 0.78 -13.79 1.14
N ARG A 10 2.02 -13.63 1.64
CA ARG A 10 2.51 -12.40 2.26
C ARG A 10 3.59 -11.76 1.38
N VAL A 11 3.49 -10.47 1.11
CA VAL A 11 4.41 -9.72 0.25
C VAL A 11 5.05 -8.60 1.05
N ALA A 12 6.38 -8.56 1.08
CA ALA A 12 7.14 -7.44 1.61
C ALA A 12 7.43 -6.44 0.48
N ASP A 13 6.79 -5.27 0.53
CA ASP A 13 6.92 -4.23 -0.47
C ASP A 13 7.91 -3.16 -0.01
N PHE A 14 9.09 -3.15 -0.63
CA PHE A 14 10.13 -2.11 -0.50
C PHE A 14 10.13 -1.15 -1.69
N GLY A 15 9.07 -1.15 -2.50
CA GLY A 15 8.89 -0.30 -3.66
C GLY A 15 8.53 1.14 -3.30
N TRP A 16 8.94 2.08 -4.15
CA TRP A 16 8.75 3.50 -3.93
C TRP A 16 8.03 4.15 -5.11
N ILE A 17 7.36 5.26 -4.82
CA ILE A 17 6.65 6.08 -5.80
C ILE A 17 5.53 5.24 -6.45
N LEU A 18 5.65 4.90 -7.72
CA LEU A 18 4.52 4.39 -8.49
C LEU A 18 4.62 2.89 -8.78
N ALA A 19 5.70 2.45 -9.44
CA ALA A 19 5.72 1.12 -10.06
C ALA A 19 5.62 -0.04 -9.06
N GLY A 20 6.44 -0.03 -8.00
CA GLY A 20 6.40 -1.05 -6.96
C GLY A 20 5.06 -1.09 -6.21
N PRO A 21 4.63 0.06 -5.65
CA PRO A 21 3.35 0.18 -4.93
C PRO A 21 2.14 -0.22 -5.78
N TYR A 22 2.14 0.14 -7.06
CA TYR A 22 1.05 -0.19 -7.96
C TYR A 22 1.02 -1.68 -8.31
N ALA A 23 2.20 -2.29 -8.51
CA ALA A 23 2.30 -3.73 -8.75
C ALA A 23 1.77 -4.53 -7.54
N THR A 24 2.15 -4.14 -6.32
CA THR A 24 1.74 -4.84 -5.10
C THR A 24 0.28 -4.57 -4.74
N ALA A 25 -0.30 -3.41 -5.11
CA ALA A 25 -1.74 -3.15 -4.98
C ALA A 25 -2.60 -4.17 -5.74
N TRP A 26 -2.17 -4.59 -6.94
CA TRP A 26 -2.83 -5.67 -7.67
C TRP A 26 -2.73 -7.01 -6.94
N LEU A 27 -1.57 -7.31 -6.34
CA LEU A 27 -1.41 -8.54 -5.53
C LEU A 27 -2.34 -8.53 -4.31
N GLY A 28 -2.48 -7.39 -3.62
CA GLY A 28 -3.43 -7.23 -2.52
C GLY A 28 -4.89 -7.41 -2.97
N SER A 29 -5.26 -6.85 -4.13
CA SER A 29 -6.58 -7.03 -4.73
C SER A 29 -6.90 -8.49 -5.05
N LEU A 30 -5.87 -9.29 -5.36
CA LEU A 30 -5.95 -10.73 -5.59
C LEU A 30 -5.88 -11.58 -4.30
N GLY A 31 -5.81 -10.95 -3.12
CA GLY A 31 -5.92 -11.61 -1.82
C GLY A 31 -4.63 -11.72 -1.00
N ALA A 32 -3.50 -11.17 -1.47
CA ALA A 32 -2.25 -11.20 -0.72
C ALA A 32 -2.27 -10.21 0.47
N GLU A 33 -1.59 -10.55 1.57
CA GLU A 33 -1.23 -9.61 2.63
C GLU A 33 0.01 -8.82 2.19
N VAL A 34 -0.18 -7.58 1.79
CA VAL A 34 0.92 -6.69 1.35
C VAL A 34 1.38 -5.81 2.51
N ILE A 35 2.63 -5.98 2.92
CA ILE A 35 3.26 -5.23 4.00
C ILE A 35 4.24 -4.26 3.37
N ARG A 36 3.91 -2.97 3.42
CA ARG A 36 4.79 -1.92 2.93
C ARG A 36 5.83 -1.56 3.97
N ILE A 37 7.11 -1.57 3.57
CA ILE A 37 8.24 -1.32 4.45
C ILE A 37 8.97 -0.07 3.99
N GLU A 38 9.00 0.94 4.87
CA GLU A 38 9.55 2.25 4.58
C GLU A 38 10.39 2.77 5.74
N SER A 39 11.26 3.74 5.44
CA SER A 39 12.02 4.45 6.47
C SER A 39 11.18 5.56 7.09
N GLN A 40 11.21 5.68 8.42
CA GLN A 40 10.63 6.84 9.11
C GLN A 40 11.37 8.15 8.81
N SER A 41 12.67 8.10 8.50
CA SER A 41 13.46 9.29 8.17
C SER A 41 13.27 9.76 6.73
N ARG A 42 12.75 8.89 5.87
CA ARG A 42 12.52 9.16 4.45
C ARG A 42 11.26 8.43 4.02
N LEU A 43 10.13 9.06 4.30
CA LEU A 43 8.83 8.56 3.87
C LEU A 43 8.71 8.64 2.35
N ASP A 44 7.96 7.70 1.76
CA ASP A 44 7.60 7.79 0.35
C ASP A 44 6.89 9.12 0.04
N PHE A 45 7.14 9.65 -1.16
CA PHE A 45 6.50 10.88 -1.65
C PHE A 45 4.96 10.82 -1.54
N HIS A 46 4.38 9.64 -1.72
CA HIS A 46 2.95 9.40 -1.62
C HIS A 46 2.37 9.60 -0.21
N ARG A 47 3.18 9.50 0.85
CA ARG A 47 2.77 9.82 2.23
C ARG A 47 2.70 11.32 2.50
N GLN A 48 3.27 12.13 1.61
CA GLN A 48 3.47 13.54 1.85
C GLN A 48 2.38 14.41 1.19
N ASN A 49 1.74 14.00 0.08
CA ASN A 49 1.05 14.98 -0.78
C ASN A 49 -0.12 14.50 -1.69
N LEU A 50 -1.01 13.57 -1.30
CA LEU A 50 -2.05 13.09 -2.25
C LEU A 50 -3.50 13.01 -1.72
N GLY A 51 -3.95 14.09 -1.06
CA GLY A 51 -5.37 14.32 -0.80
C GLY A 51 -5.79 14.17 0.66
N ALA A 52 -7.07 14.49 0.93
CA ALA A 52 -7.68 14.20 2.22
C ALA A 52 -7.64 12.68 2.39
N GLY A 53 -6.96 12.20 3.43
CA GLY A 53 -6.78 10.76 3.62
C GLY A 53 -8.14 10.04 3.75
N ALA A 54 -8.11 8.71 3.81
CA ALA A 54 -9.31 7.88 3.94
C ALA A 54 -10.33 8.51 4.91
N ASP A 55 -11.58 8.63 4.46
CA ASP A 55 -12.70 9.25 5.18
C ASP A 55 -12.57 10.76 5.42
N GLY A 56 -11.77 11.45 4.61
CA GLY A 56 -11.48 12.88 4.76
C GLY A 56 -10.51 13.19 5.90
N GLN A 57 -9.90 12.17 6.51
CA GLN A 57 -9.01 12.34 7.66
C GLN A 57 -7.54 12.34 7.23
N PRO A 58 -6.75 13.38 7.58
CA PRO A 58 -5.33 13.39 7.27
C PRO A 58 -4.57 12.33 8.09
N GLY A 59 -3.50 11.79 7.51
CA GLY A 59 -2.61 10.89 8.22
C GLY A 59 -1.60 10.21 7.31
N ILE A 60 -0.40 9.96 7.83
CA ILE A 60 0.71 9.35 7.05
C ILE A 60 0.38 7.94 6.54
N ASN A 61 -0.54 7.23 7.19
CA ASN A 61 -1.02 5.89 6.83
C ASN A 61 -2.42 5.92 6.18
N ARG A 62 -2.91 7.09 5.74
CA ARG A 62 -4.27 7.25 5.21
C ARG A 62 -4.31 7.79 3.77
N GLY A 63 -3.17 7.90 3.10
CA GLY A 63 -3.12 8.42 1.72
C GLY A 63 -3.91 7.56 0.74
N ALA A 64 -4.40 8.13 -0.37
CA ALA A 64 -5.23 7.42 -1.36
C ALA A 64 -4.52 6.26 -2.10
N VAL A 65 -3.20 6.18 -1.93
CA VAL A 65 -2.30 5.14 -2.48
C VAL A 65 -1.89 4.13 -1.42
N PHE A 66 -2.50 4.22 -0.23
CA PHE A 66 -2.41 3.19 0.80
C PHE A 66 -3.43 2.10 0.50
N ASN A 67 -2.97 0.85 0.44
CA ASN A 67 -3.82 -0.33 0.27
C ASN A 67 -4.70 -0.57 1.50
#